data_AF-A0A834DDB2-F1
#
_entry.id   AF-A0A834DDB2-F1
#
_cell.length_a   1.000
_cell.length_b   1.000
_cell.length_c   1.000
_cell.angle_alpha   90.00
_cell.angle_beta   90.00
_cell.angle_gamma   90.00
#
_symmetry.space_group_name_H-M   'P 1'
#
loop_
_entity.id
_entity.type
_entity.pdbx_description
1 polymer ?
#
loop_
_entity_poly.entity_id
_entity_poly.type
_entity_poly.pdbx_seq_one_letter_code
_entity_poly.pdbx_strand_id
1 'polypeptide(L)'
;MASLGQIIFWSIISVIIILAGAIVLIIGFGISAFSIPEINVDYNASSESFRCEAPRWFPQPTVVWTSQVDPRTNFSGVSNTSFELNSENVTMKVVSVLYNVTVNHTYSCMIENSIAKATGDIKVTDSEIKRRSHLELLDSKASLGVSSSFAVSWALLSLSLYLK
;
A
#
# COMPACT_ATOMS: atom_id res chain seq x y z
N MET A 1 38.98 37.81 3.90
CA MET A 1 38.03 37.99 5.02
C MET A 1 36.65 38.08 4.40
N ALA A 2 35.80 37.06 4.59
CA ALA A 2 34.44 37.08 4.03
C ALA A 2 33.61 38.12 4.78
N SER A 3 32.78 38.88 4.07
CA SER A 3 31.89 39.84 4.71
C SER A 3 30.76 39.12 5.45
N LEU A 4 30.22 39.73 6.51
CA LEU A 4 29.10 39.18 7.28
C LEU A 4 27.91 38.79 6.38
N GLY A 5 27.63 39.59 5.35
CA GLY A 5 26.57 39.30 4.37
C GLY A 5 26.84 38.04 3.54
N GLN A 6 28.11 37.77 3.20
CA GLN A 6 28.49 36.57 2.46
C GLN A 6 28.31 35.31 3.31
N ILE A 7 28.61 35.38 4.61
CA ILE A 7 28.42 34.25 5.56
C ILE A 7 26.93 33.92 5.72
N ILE A 8 26.09 34.94 5.89
CA ILE A 8 24.63 34.76 6.01
C ILE A 8 24.07 34.14 4.72
N PHE A 9 24.53 34.59 3.55
CA PHE A 9 24.08 34.07 2.26
C PHE A 9 24.38 32.58 2.10
N TRP A 10 25.61 32.15 2.39
CA TRP A 10 25.99 30.73 2.32
C TRP A 10 25.26 29.86 3.35
N SER A 11 25.02 30.40 4.55
CA SER A 11 24.23 29.71 5.59
C SER A 11 22.80 29.43 5.12
N ILE A 12 22.13 30.44 4.55
CA ILE A 12 20.76 30.30 4.02
C ILE A 12 20.71 29.28 2.89
N ILE A 13 21.66 29.32 1.95
CA ILE A 13 21.72 28.35 0.84
C ILE A 13 21.88 26.93 1.37
N SER A 14 22.78 26.72 2.34
CA SER A 14 23.02 25.39 2.92
C SER A 14 21.75 24.83 3.59
N VAL A 15 21.01 25.68 4.31
CA VAL A 15 19.74 25.30 4.94
C VAL A 15 18.68 24.94 3.89
N ILE A 16 18.57 25.72 2.81
CA ILE A 16 17.62 25.44 1.72
C ILE A 16 17.91 24.09 1.04
N ILE A 17 19.19 23.77 0.79
CA ILE A 17 19.58 22.49 0.17
C ILE A 17 19.23 21.31 1.08
N ILE A 18 19.47 21.42 2.39
CA ILE A 18 19.13 20.38 3.37
C ILE A 18 17.61 20.19 3.43
N LEU A 19 16.84 21.27 3.49
CA LEU A 19 15.38 21.23 3.49
C LEU A 19 14.83 20.61 2.21
N ALA A 20 15.34 21.02 1.04
CA ALA A 20 14.92 20.49 -0.25
C ALA A 20 15.21 18.98 -0.35
N GLY A 21 16.40 18.54 0.08
CA GLY A 21 16.77 17.13 0.13
C GLY A 21 15.87 16.31 1.05
N ALA A 22 15.54 16.85 2.23
CA ALA A 22 14.61 16.20 3.15
C ALA A 22 13.19 16.08 2.56
N ILE A 23 12.69 17.12 1.90
CA ILE A 23 11.36 17.08 1.26
C ILE A 23 11.31 16.03 0.15
N VAL A 24 12.33 15.96 -0.71
CA VAL A 24 12.42 14.94 -1.77
C VAL A 24 12.51 13.53 -1.17
N LEU A 25 13.28 13.35 -0.10
CA LEU A 25 13.40 12.08 0.60
C LEU A 25 12.07 11.64 1.23
N ILE A 26 11.33 12.57 1.85
CA ILE A 26 10.02 12.31 2.46
C ILE A 26 8.99 11.94 1.40
N ILE A 27 8.93 12.67 0.28
CA ILE A 27 7.99 12.38 -0.81
C ILE A 27 8.35 11.07 -1.53
N GLY A 28 9.65 10.79 -1.70
CA GLY A 28 10.15 9.59 -2.36
C GLY A 28 9.96 8.30 -1.55
N PHE A 29 9.68 8.39 -0.24
CA PHE A 29 9.62 7.23 0.65
C PHE A 29 8.35 6.37 0.53
N GLY A 30 7.51 6.62 -0.46
CA GLY A 30 6.48 5.67 -0.89
C GLY A 30 5.07 6.19 -0.65
N ILE A 31 4.42 6.56 -1.75
CA ILE A 31 2.98 6.70 -1.78
C ILE A 31 2.43 5.28 -1.88
N SER A 32 2.16 4.66 -0.74
CA SER A 32 1.40 3.40 -0.71
C SER A 32 -0.09 3.72 -0.66
N ALA A 33 -0.89 3.03 -1.47
CA ALA A 33 -2.33 3.18 -1.47
C ALA A 33 -2.97 1.81 -1.37
N PHE A 34 -3.88 1.66 -0.42
CA PHE A 34 -4.64 0.43 -0.22
C PHE A 34 -6.10 0.78 0.01
N SER A 35 -6.99 -0.05 -0.51
CA SER A 35 -8.42 0.07 -0.32
C SER A 35 -9.02 -1.27 0.08
N ILE A 36 -9.98 -1.21 0.99
CA ILE A 36 -10.78 -2.37 1.38
C ILE A 36 -11.52 -2.89 0.14
N PRO A 37 -11.47 -4.20 -0.16
CA PRO A 37 -12.21 -4.76 -1.28
C PRO A 37 -13.72 -4.77 -1.00
N GLU A 38 -14.49 -4.43 -2.03
CA GLU A 38 -15.92 -4.60 -2.07
C GLU A 38 -16.25 -5.93 -2.75
N ILE A 39 -17.09 -6.74 -2.11
CA ILE A 39 -17.42 -8.09 -2.58
C ILE A 39 -18.89 -8.20 -2.94
N ASN A 40 -19.15 -8.49 -4.21
CA ASN A 40 -20.48 -8.52 -4.81
C ASN A 40 -20.77 -9.90 -5.41
N VAL A 41 -22.06 -10.24 -5.50
CA VAL A 41 -22.52 -11.45 -6.20
C VAL A 41 -22.98 -11.01 -7.59
N ASP A 42 -22.42 -11.63 -8.62
CA ASP A 42 -22.81 -11.40 -10.01
C ASP A 42 -23.72 -12.54 -10.47
N TYR A 43 -24.98 -12.19 -10.73
CA TYR A 43 -26.06 -13.09 -11.14
C TYR A 43 -26.19 -13.21 -12.67
N ASN A 44 -25.38 -12.48 -13.44
CA ASN A 44 -25.51 -12.45 -14.91
C ASN A 44 -24.87 -13.67 -15.63
N ALA A 45 -24.08 -14.47 -14.93
CA ALA A 45 -23.63 -15.77 -15.42
C ALA A 45 -24.59 -16.85 -14.88
N SER A 46 -24.91 -17.85 -15.69
CA SER A 46 -25.69 -19.04 -15.30
C SER A 46 -25.10 -19.81 -14.09
N SER A 47 -23.90 -19.43 -13.65
CA SER A 47 -23.27 -19.78 -12.38
C SER A 47 -23.21 -18.54 -11.49
N GLU A 48 -23.73 -18.64 -10.26
CA GLU A 48 -23.47 -17.63 -9.22
C GLU A 48 -21.96 -17.40 -9.11
N SER A 49 -21.51 -16.17 -9.40
CA SER A 49 -20.09 -15.82 -9.37
C SER A 49 -19.85 -14.69 -8.37
N PHE A 50 -18.67 -14.70 -7.75
CA PHE A 50 -18.29 -13.67 -6.79
C PHE A 50 -17.31 -12.70 -7.40
N ARG A 51 -17.56 -11.41 -7.18
CA ARG A 51 -16.78 -10.32 -7.73
C ARG A 51 -16.17 -9.51 -6.61
N CYS A 52 -14.85 -9.50 -6.53
CA CYS A 52 -14.05 -8.78 -5.56
C CYS A 52 -13.39 -7.59 -6.27
N GLU A 53 -13.74 -6.37 -5.88
CA GLU A 53 -13.19 -5.15 -6.45
C GLU A 53 -12.46 -4.32 -5.40
N ALA A 54 -11.24 -3.91 -5.71
CA ALA A 54 -10.52 -2.96 -4.88
C ALA A 54 -10.00 -1.79 -5.76
N PRO A 55 -10.48 -0.55 -5.52
CA PRO A 55 -10.25 0.56 -6.44
C PRO A 55 -8.83 1.12 -6.46
N ARG A 56 -8.07 1.00 -5.36
CA ARG A 56 -6.75 1.63 -5.23
C ARG A 56 -5.75 0.72 -4.53
N TRP A 57 -4.84 0.17 -5.31
CA TRP A 57 -3.72 -0.63 -4.84
C TRP A 57 -2.39 -0.17 -5.44
N PHE A 58 -1.42 0.07 -4.58
CA PHE A 58 -0.03 0.29 -4.95
C PHE A 58 0.87 -0.11 -3.76
N PRO A 59 1.89 -0.97 -3.94
CA PRO A 59 2.33 -1.58 -5.21
C PRO A 59 1.38 -2.68 -5.72
N GLN A 60 1.63 -3.23 -6.91
CA GLN A 60 0.80 -4.29 -7.50
C GLN A 60 0.64 -5.48 -6.53
N PRO A 61 -0.59 -5.83 -6.11
CA PRO A 61 -0.83 -6.91 -5.17
C PRO A 61 -1.04 -8.26 -5.85
N THR A 62 -1.02 -9.32 -5.05
CA THR A 62 -1.45 -10.67 -5.42
C THR A 62 -2.86 -10.91 -4.89
N VAL A 63 -3.69 -11.59 -5.68
CA VAL A 63 -5.06 -11.96 -5.29
C VAL A 63 -5.14 -13.47 -5.13
N VAL A 64 -5.66 -13.93 -3.99
CA VAL A 64 -5.86 -15.34 -3.68
C VAL A 64 -7.30 -15.54 -3.20
N TRP A 65 -7.97 -16.51 -3.80
CA TRP A 65 -9.28 -16.97 -3.34
C TRP A 65 -9.14 -18.23 -2.50
N THR A 66 -9.80 -18.25 -1.34
CA THR A 66 -9.87 -19.40 -0.44
C THR A 66 -11.32 -19.68 -0.06
N SER A 67 -11.61 -20.93 0.30
CA SER A 67 -12.88 -21.31 0.90
C SER A 67 -12.69 -21.54 2.40
N GLN A 68 -13.75 -21.34 3.18
CA GLN A 68 -13.72 -21.64 4.62
C GLN A 68 -13.58 -23.15 4.90
N VAL A 69 -14.07 -24.00 4.00
CA VAL A 69 -14.01 -25.47 4.15
C VAL A 69 -12.57 -25.95 4.04
N ASP A 70 -11.84 -25.44 3.04
CA ASP A 70 -10.45 -25.82 2.80
C ASP A 70 -9.59 -24.56 2.55
N PRO A 71 -9.16 -23.87 3.62
CA PRO A 71 -8.32 -22.68 3.49
C PRO A 71 -6.97 -22.95 2.81
N ARG A 72 -6.56 -24.22 2.71
CA ARG A 72 -5.32 -24.67 2.06
C ARG A 72 -5.48 -24.80 0.55
N THR A 73 -6.70 -24.85 0.04
CA THR A 73 -6.98 -24.96 -1.40
C THR A 73 -7.05 -23.57 -2.01
N ASN A 74 -6.11 -23.28 -2.91
CA ASN A 74 -6.06 -22.02 -3.63
C ASN A 74 -6.96 -22.11 -4.87
N PHE A 75 -8.02 -21.29 -4.91
CA PHE A 75 -8.94 -21.21 -6.06
C PHE A 75 -8.46 -20.21 -7.13
N SER A 76 -7.19 -19.77 -7.07
CA SER A 76 -6.62 -18.79 -8.00
C SER A 76 -6.67 -19.24 -9.47
N GLY A 77 -6.55 -20.54 -9.73
CA GLY A 77 -6.64 -21.11 -11.10
C GLY A 77 -8.06 -21.13 -11.69
N VAL A 78 -9.09 -20.96 -10.85
CA VAL A 78 -10.50 -20.90 -11.26
C VAL A 78 -11.01 -19.47 -11.29
N SER A 79 -10.31 -18.55 -10.61
CA SER A 79 -10.63 -17.13 -10.64
C SER A 79 -10.03 -16.41 -11.84
N ASN A 80 -10.76 -15.43 -12.38
CA ASN A 80 -10.25 -14.50 -13.37
C ASN A 80 -9.89 -13.16 -12.69
N THR A 81 -8.60 -12.84 -12.62
CA THR A 81 -8.07 -11.61 -12.02
C THR A 81 -7.60 -10.64 -13.10
N SER A 82 -8.10 -9.42 -13.07
CA SER A 82 -7.61 -8.32 -13.90
C SER A 82 -7.11 -7.15 -13.05
N PHE A 83 -6.11 -6.46 -13.60
CA PHE A 83 -5.50 -5.27 -13.01
C PHE A 83 -5.65 -4.12 -14.00
N GLU A 84 -6.39 -3.09 -13.61
CA GLU A 84 -6.62 -1.90 -14.42
C GLU A 84 -5.83 -0.74 -13.80
N LEU A 85 -4.93 -0.13 -14.57
CA LEU A 85 -4.12 0.98 -14.08
C LEU A 85 -4.91 2.29 -14.19
N ASN A 86 -5.06 2.98 -13.07
CA ASN A 86 -5.53 4.36 -13.05
C ASN A 86 -4.31 5.31 -13.10
N SER A 87 -4.14 5.99 -14.24
CA SER A 87 -3.00 6.89 -14.46
C SER A 87 -3.09 8.21 -13.69
N GLU A 88 -4.26 8.61 -13.17
CA GLU A 88 -4.44 9.87 -12.44
C GLU A 88 -3.84 9.83 -11.04
N ASN A 89 -3.93 8.67 -10.38
CA ASN A 89 -3.46 8.46 -9.02
C ASN A 89 -2.34 7.41 -8.93
N VAL A 90 -1.87 6.88 -10.06
CA VAL A 90 -0.83 5.85 -10.16
C VAL A 90 -1.16 4.62 -9.31
N THR A 91 -2.45 4.30 -9.17
CA THR A 91 -2.92 3.10 -8.45
C THR A 91 -3.54 2.09 -9.42
N MET A 92 -3.56 0.83 -9.02
CA MET A 92 -4.25 -0.22 -9.75
C MET A 92 -5.61 -0.51 -9.12
N LYS A 93 -6.64 -0.55 -9.96
CA LYS A 93 -7.91 -1.17 -9.64
C LYS A 93 -7.78 -2.68 -9.85
N VAL A 94 -8.03 -3.44 -8.81
CA VAL A 94 -8.01 -4.90 -8.82
C VAL A 94 -9.44 -5.39 -8.96
N VAL A 95 -9.69 -6.24 -9.96
CA VAL A 95 -10.98 -6.88 -10.16
C VAL A 95 -10.73 -8.38 -10.25
N SER A 96 -11.36 -9.16 -9.38
CA SER A 96 -11.28 -10.61 -9.42
C SER A 96 -12.65 -11.24 -9.39
N VAL A 97 -12.87 -12.20 -10.29
CA VAL A 97 -14.13 -12.94 -10.41
C VAL A 97 -13.87 -14.42 -10.14
N LEU A 98 -14.60 -14.99 -9.18
CA LEU A 98 -14.57 -16.41 -8.87
C LEU A 98 -15.81 -17.10 -9.43
N TYR A 99 -15.60 -18.11 -10.28
CA TYR A 99 -16.65 -18.92 -10.88
C TYR A 99 -16.88 -20.24 -10.13
N ASN A 100 -17.99 -20.91 -10.44
CA ASN A 100 -18.35 -22.23 -9.89
C ASN A 100 -18.43 -22.24 -8.36
N VAL A 101 -19.08 -21.20 -7.83
CA VAL A 101 -19.30 -21.05 -6.40
C VAL A 101 -20.44 -21.98 -5.97
N THR A 102 -20.30 -22.58 -4.79
CA THR A 102 -21.36 -23.41 -4.20
C THR A 102 -22.13 -22.60 -3.16
N VAL A 103 -23.47 -22.66 -3.20
CA VAL A 103 -24.35 -22.13 -2.14
C VAL A 103 -24.02 -22.75 -0.77
N ASN A 104 -24.31 -22.01 0.30
CA ASN A 104 -24.04 -22.38 1.68
C ASN A 104 -22.55 -22.52 2.06
N HIS A 105 -21.66 -21.97 1.24
CA HIS A 105 -20.23 -21.86 1.54
C HIS A 105 -19.80 -20.41 1.74
N THR A 106 -18.73 -20.24 2.52
CA THR A 106 -18.07 -18.95 2.70
C THR A 106 -16.79 -18.95 1.88
N TYR A 107 -16.61 -17.91 1.07
CA TYR A 107 -15.40 -17.68 0.27
C TYR A 107 -14.74 -16.38 0.69
N SER A 108 -13.42 -16.34 0.57
CA SER A 108 -12.62 -15.20 0.97
C SER A 108 -11.69 -14.78 -0.16
N CYS A 109 -11.79 -13.52 -0.56
CA CYS A 109 -10.90 -12.85 -1.50
C CYS A 109 -9.81 -12.13 -0.70
N MET A 110 -8.58 -12.61 -0.79
CA MET A 110 -7.43 -12.01 -0.13
C MET A 110 -6.59 -11.26 -1.16
N ILE A 111 -6.42 -9.96 -0.97
CA ILE A 111 -5.56 -9.10 -1.77
C ILE A 111 -4.39 -8.69 -0.87
N GLU A 112 -3.18 -9.07 -1.24
CA GLU A 112 -2.00 -8.83 -0.39
C GLU A 112 -0.78 -8.35 -1.17
N ASN A 113 0.05 -7.57 -0.49
CA ASN A 113 1.38 -7.16 -0.93
C ASN A 113 2.31 -7.14 0.29
N SER A 114 3.59 -6.85 0.08
CA SER A 114 4.62 -6.61 1.09
C SER A 114 4.29 -5.61 2.22
N ILE A 115 3.20 -4.83 2.13
CA ILE A 115 2.88 -3.72 3.05
C ILE A 115 1.46 -3.81 3.62
N ALA A 116 0.53 -4.46 2.92
CA ALA A 116 -0.86 -4.52 3.36
C ALA A 116 -1.53 -5.79 2.85
N LYS A 117 -2.52 -6.23 3.62
CA LYS A 117 -3.38 -7.36 3.33
C LYS A 117 -4.83 -6.93 3.56
N ALA A 118 -5.65 -7.00 2.53
CA ALA A 118 -7.08 -6.76 2.66
C ALA A 118 -7.83 -8.00 2.24
N THR A 119 -8.90 -8.29 2.96
CA THR A 119 -9.66 -9.52 2.80
C THR A 119 -11.14 -9.19 2.71
N GLY A 120 -11.82 -9.74 1.72
CA GLY A 120 -13.26 -9.67 1.56
C GLY A 120 -13.87 -11.07 1.70
N ASP A 121 -14.63 -11.29 2.77
CA ASP A 121 -15.37 -12.51 3.02
C ASP A 121 -16.82 -12.37 2.55
N ILE A 122 -17.30 -13.39 1.85
CA ILE A 122 -18.69 -13.50 1.42
C ILE A 122 -19.24 -14.87 1.79
N LYS A 123 -20.41 -14.86 2.42
CA LYS A 123 -21.20 -16.06 2.72
C LYS A 123 -22.56 -15.91 2.06
N VAL A 124 -22.91 -16.88 1.22
CA VAL A 124 -24.24 -16.99 0.62
C VAL A 124 -24.96 -18.15 1.30
N THR A 125 -26.07 -17.85 1.96
CA THR A 125 -27.04 -18.85 2.44
C THR A 125 -28.30 -18.75 1.60
N ASP A 126 -29.16 -19.78 1.66
CA ASP A 126 -30.41 -19.85 0.88
C ASP A 126 -31.34 -18.64 1.11
N SER A 127 -31.15 -17.91 2.21
CA SER A 127 -31.98 -16.77 2.61
C SER A 127 -31.24 -15.43 2.71
N GLU A 128 -29.90 -15.41 2.79
CA GLU A 128 -29.13 -14.19 3.11
C GLU A 128 -27.74 -14.17 2.46
N ILE A 129 -27.29 -12.97 2.07
CA ILE A 129 -25.91 -12.72 1.63
C ILE A 129 -25.21 -11.88 2.69
N LYS A 130 -24.23 -12.46 3.37
CA LYS A 130 -23.42 -11.77 4.37
C LYS A 130 -22.07 -11.40 3.79
N ARG A 131 -21.75 -10.11 3.81
CA ARG A 131 -20.45 -9.57 3.36
C ARG A 131 -19.69 -9.04 4.57
N ARG A 132 -18.39 -9.31 4.62
CA ARG A 132 -17.48 -8.72 5.60
C ARG A 132 -16.19 -8.39 4.89
N SER A 133 -15.60 -7.25 5.20
CA SER A 133 -14.28 -6.89 4.69
C SER A 133 -13.41 -6.36 5.82
N HIS A 134 -12.11 -6.65 5.76
CA HIS A 134 -11.13 -6.21 6.73
C HIS A 134 -9.81 -5.85 6.04
N LEU A 135 -9.04 -4.97 6.68
CA LEU A 135 -7.75 -4.51 6.19
C LEU A 135 -6.74 -4.57 7.33
N GLU A 136 -5.64 -5.25 7.06
CA GLU A 136 -4.49 -5.46 7.94
C GLU A 136 -3.28 -4.77 7.30
N LEU A 137 -2.60 -3.93 8.07
CA LEU A 137 -1.34 -3.32 7.65
C LEU A 137 -0.22 -4.28 8.05
N LEU A 138 0.56 -4.72 7.06
CA LEU A 138 1.71 -5.57 7.28
C LEU A 138 2.88 -4.64 7.58
N ASP A 139 3.31 -4.61 8.83
CA ASP A 139 4.30 -3.66 9.32
C ASP A 139 5.59 -3.74 8.50
N SER A 140 5.80 -2.76 7.62
CA SER A 140 7.08 -2.58 6.96
C SER A 140 8.04 -2.12 8.03
N LYS A 141 9.13 -2.85 8.26
CA LYS A 141 10.26 -2.37 9.07
C LYS A 141 10.85 -1.11 8.41
N ALA A 142 10.21 0.03 8.58
CA ALA A 142 10.74 1.34 8.26
C ALA A 142 11.77 1.62 9.36
N SER A 143 12.98 1.09 9.18
CA SER A 143 14.11 1.47 10.00
C SER A 143 14.29 2.97 9.82
N LEU A 144 13.89 3.73 10.84
CA LEU A 144 14.29 5.12 11.06
C LEU A 144 15.80 5.14 11.35
N GLY A 145 16.59 4.78 10.34
CA GLY A 145 18.04 4.84 10.33
C GLY A 145 18.53 6.11 9.64
N VAL A 146 17.79 7.21 9.72
CA VAL A 146 18.33 8.53 9.36
C VAL A 146 19.18 8.95 10.55
N SER A 147 20.43 8.52 10.55
CA SER A 147 21.41 8.89 11.56
C SER A 147 21.55 10.42 11.57
N SER A 148 21.02 11.04 12.61
CA SER A 148 21.21 12.45 12.98
C SER A 148 22.69 12.83 13.19
N SER A 149 23.61 11.86 13.05
CA SER A 149 25.06 11.98 13.19
C SER A 149 25.72 12.96 12.21
N PHE A 150 25.13 13.20 11.03
CA PHE A 150 25.71 14.13 10.04
C PHE A 150 25.49 15.61 10.42
N ALA A 151 24.36 15.96 11.06
CA ALA A 151 24.07 17.34 11.45
C ALA A 151 24.94 17.79 12.65
N VAL A 152 25.19 16.89 13.61
CA VAL A 152 26.02 17.18 14.80
C VAL A 152 27.49 17.38 14.43
N SER A 153 28.01 16.62 13.44
CA SER A 153 29.41 16.76 12.99
C SER A 153 29.68 18.11 12.31
N TRP A 154 28.72 18.66 11.57
CA TRP A 154 28.89 19.96 10.90
C TRP A 154 28.82 21.15 11.88
N ALA A 155 27.95 21.07 12.89
CA ALA A 155 27.87 22.08 13.95
C ALA A 155 29.17 22.16 14.77
N LEU A 156 29.78 21.02 15.08
CA LEU A 156 31.05 20.95 15.82
C LEU A 156 32.25 21.47 14.98
N LEU A 157 32.29 21.18 13.68
CA LEU A 157 33.30 21.74 12.77
C LEU A 157 33.19 23.27 12.67
N SER A 158 31.96 23.80 12.64
CA SER A 158 31.71 25.24 12.57
C SER A 158 32.14 25.96 13.85
N LEU A 159 31.92 25.34 15.01
CA LEU A 159 32.37 25.88 16.31
C LEU A 159 33.91 25.82 16.45
N SER A 160 34.55 24.77 15.91
CA SER A 160 36.01 24.62 15.95
C SER A 160 36.77 25.68 15.13
N LEU A 161 36.14 26.22 14.08
CA LEU A 161 36.70 27.34 13.30
C LEU A 161 36.50 28.70 13.97
N TYR A 162 35.59 28.82 14.94
CA TYR A 162 35.32 30.06 15.69
C TYR A 162 36.21 30.21 16.93
N LEU A 163 36.81 29.11 17.41
CA LEU A 163 37.66 29.05 18.61
C LEU A 163 39.16 29.09 18.30
N LYS A 164 39.55 29.47 17.08
CA LYS A 164 40.94 29.67 16.66
C LYS A 164 41.10 31.01 15.96
#